data_AF-A0A931Q1X7-F1
#
_entry.id   AF-A0A931Q1X7-F1
#
_cell.length_a   1.000
_cell.length_b   1.000
_cell.length_c   1.000
_cell.angle_alpha   90.00
_cell.angle_beta   90.00
_cell.angle_gamma   90.00
#
_symmetry.space_group_name_H-M   'P 1'
#
loop_
_entity.id
_entity.type
_entity.pdbx_description
1 polymer ?
#
loop_
_entity_poly.entity_id
_entity_poly.type
_entity_poly.pdbx_seq_one_letter_code
_entity_poly.pdbx_strand_id
1 'polypeptide(L)'
;MAEARAELQKKETELTNAILKDVSDIVDAIGYEGGYAVILRSEVVLSAKKELDITGAVIRRLNESKGKPKEAPKVKPKEKPKDKK
;
A
#
# COMPACT_ATOMS: atom_id res chain seq x y z
N MET A 1 -27.67 -14.44 16.70
CA MET A 1 -26.26 -14.07 17.03
C MET A 1 -25.25 -14.68 16.06
N ALA A 2 -25.38 -15.94 15.64
CA ALA A 2 -24.50 -16.54 14.64
C ALA A 2 -24.62 -15.90 13.24
N GLU A 3 -25.86 -15.59 12.80
CA GLU A 3 -26.10 -14.98 11.48
C GLU A 3 -25.49 -13.58 11.35
N ALA A 4 -25.66 -12.72 12.36
CA ALA A 4 -25.05 -11.40 12.38
C ALA A 4 -23.51 -11.44 12.31
N ARG A 5 -22.87 -12.43 12.97
CA ARG A 5 -21.42 -12.62 12.87
C ARG A 5 -20.99 -13.08 11.47
N ALA A 6 -21.74 -14.00 10.87
CA ALA A 6 -21.46 -14.49 9.52
C ALA A 6 -21.61 -13.37 8.47
N GLU A 7 -22.61 -12.51 8.63
CA GLU A 7 -22.84 -11.38 7.73
C GLU A 7 -21.75 -10.31 7.84
N LEU A 8 -21.26 -10.05 9.06
CA LEU A 8 -20.10 -9.18 9.28
C LEU A 8 -18.83 -9.74 8.63
N GLN A 9 -18.54 -11.03 8.82
CA GLN A 9 -17.37 -11.67 8.20
C GLN A 9 -17.43 -11.64 6.66
N LYS A 10 -18.62 -11.81 6.08
CA LYS A 10 -18.81 -11.67 4.63
C LYS A 10 -18.46 -10.27 4.16
N LYS A 11 -18.98 -9.25 4.82
CA LYS A 11 -18.67 -7.85 4.46
C LYS A 11 -17.19 -7.53 4.62
N GLU A 12 -16.55 -8.00 5.69
CA GLU A 12 -15.09 -7.84 5.87
C GLU A 12 -14.34 -8.46 4.70
N THR A 13 -14.68 -9.71 4.35
CA THR A 13 -14.04 -10.43 3.25
C THR A 13 -14.25 -9.74 1.91
N GLU A 14 -15.47 -9.26 1.62
CA GLU A 14 -15.79 -8.52 0.39
C GLU A 14 -14.96 -7.24 0.26
N LEU A 15 -14.90 -6.45 1.34
CA LEU A 15 -14.13 -5.21 1.37
C LEU A 15 -12.62 -5.48 1.23
N THR A 16 -12.10 -6.50 1.91
CA THR A 16 -10.70 -6.90 1.79
C THR A 16 -10.37 -7.38 0.38
N ASN A 17 -11.23 -8.22 -0.21
CA ASN A 17 -11.02 -8.73 -1.57
C ASN A 17 -11.04 -7.62 -2.62
N ALA A 18 -11.89 -6.60 -2.46
CA ALA A 18 -11.89 -5.45 -3.34
C ALA A 18 -10.53 -4.71 -3.31
N ILE A 19 -9.97 -4.48 -2.11
CA ILE A 19 -8.65 -3.85 -1.97
C ILE A 19 -7.55 -4.73 -2.57
N LEU A 20 -7.58 -6.04 -2.32
CA LEU A 20 -6.59 -6.97 -2.89
C LEU A 20 -6.63 -7.00 -4.42
N LYS A 21 -7.83 -6.88 -5.01
CA LYS A 21 -7.99 -6.76 -6.45
C LYS A 21 -7.36 -5.47 -6.99
N ASP A 22 -7.64 -4.33 -6.37
CA ASP A 22 -7.03 -3.05 -6.77
C ASP A 22 -5.49 -3.11 -6.72
N VAL A 23 -4.94 -3.74 -5.68
CA VAL A 23 -3.48 -3.93 -5.55
C VAL A 23 -2.95 -4.81 -6.67
N SER A 24 -3.65 -5.90 -7.01
CA SER A 24 -3.25 -6.82 -8.07
C SER A 24 -3.22 -6.12 -9.44
N ASP A 25 -4.27 -5.37 -9.76
CA ASP A 25 -4.35 -4.62 -11.03
C ASP A 25 -3.22 -3.57 -11.14
N ILE A 26 -2.85 -2.93 -10.02
CA ILE A 26 -1.72 -1.97 -9.97
C ILE A 26 -0.37 -2.67 -10.14
N VAL A 27 -0.18 -3.82 -9.50
CA VAL A 27 1.05 -4.63 -9.63
C VAL A 27 1.23 -5.07 -11.08
N ASP A 28 0.15 -5.53 -11.73
CA ASP A 28 0.19 -5.91 -13.15
C ASP A 28 0.54 -4.72 -14.03
N ALA A 29 -0.11 -3.57 -13.83
CA ALA A 29 0.18 -2.36 -14.59
C ALA A 29 1.65 -1.92 -14.45
N ILE A 30 2.20 -1.93 -13.23
CA ILE A 30 3.61 -1.61 -12.97
C ILE A 30 4.53 -2.67 -13.61
N GLY A 31 4.14 -3.95 -13.55
CA GLY A 31 4.84 -5.06 -14.19
C GLY A 31 5.02 -4.85 -15.69
N TYR A 32 3.92 -4.56 -16.39
CA TYR A 32 3.92 -4.31 -17.83
C TYR A 32 4.65 -3.02 -18.21
N GLU A 33 4.35 -1.90 -17.55
CA GLU A 33 4.96 -0.60 -17.86
C GLU A 33 6.46 -0.57 -17.54
N GLY A 34 6.88 -1.27 -16.49
CA GLY A 34 8.29 -1.38 -16.08
C GLY A 34 9.09 -2.44 -16.81
N GLY A 35 8.46 -3.25 -17.67
CA GLY A 35 9.12 -4.32 -18.41
C GLY A 35 9.61 -5.47 -17.53
N TYR A 36 8.93 -5.74 -16.42
CA TYR A 36 9.29 -6.83 -15.52
C TYR A 36 8.87 -8.17 -16.12
N ALA A 37 9.80 -9.14 -16.17
CA ALA A 37 9.49 -10.49 -16.61
C ALA A 37 8.68 -11.28 -15.58
N VAL A 38 8.90 -11.00 -14.28
CA VAL A 38 8.22 -11.65 -13.17
C VAL A 38 8.25 -10.76 -11.93
N ILE A 39 7.19 -10.80 -11.13
CA ILE A 39 7.11 -10.17 -9.82
C ILE A 39 6.88 -11.28 -8.79
N LEU A 40 7.65 -11.25 -7.70
CA LEU A 40 7.62 -12.27 -6.66
C LEU A 40 7.25 -11.62 -5.32
N ARG A 41 6.55 -12.40 -4.48
CA ARG A 41 6.27 -12.02 -3.10
C ARG A 41 7.56 -11.97 -2.27
N SER A 42 7.65 -11.05 -1.32
CA SER A 42 8.85 -10.91 -0.49
C SER A 42 9.09 -12.14 0.38
N GLU A 43 8.04 -12.86 0.78
CA GLU A 43 8.15 -14.07 1.60
C GLU A 43 8.89 -15.23 0.91
N VAL A 44 8.93 -15.23 -0.43
CA VAL A 44 9.65 -16.26 -1.21
C VAL A 44 11.05 -15.80 -1.64
N VAL A 45 11.44 -14.57 -1.33
CA VAL A 45 12.71 -13.97 -1.73
C VAL A 45 13.62 -13.90 -0.51
N LEU A 46 14.70 -14.68 -0.51
CA LEU A 46 15.68 -14.70 0.58
C LEU A 46 16.48 -13.39 0.69
N SER A 47 16.80 -12.79 -0.46
CA SER A 47 17.51 -11.53 -0.56
C SER A 47 17.35 -10.93 -1.95
N ALA A 48 17.18 -9.62 -2.02
CA ALA A 48 17.15 -8.86 -3.26
C ALA A 48 17.74 -7.47 -3.03
N LYS A 49 18.19 -6.83 -4.10
CA LYS A 49 18.54 -5.40 -4.05
C LYS A 49 17.26 -4.60 -3.77
N LYS A 50 17.36 -3.60 -2.89
CA LYS A 50 16.24 -2.70 -2.55
C LYS A 50 15.65 -1.99 -3.78
N GLU A 51 16.46 -1.80 -4.82
CA GLU A 51 16.05 -1.19 -6.09
C GLU A 51 15.02 -2.05 -6.85
N LEU A 52 14.97 -3.35 -6.61
CA LEU A 52 14.01 -4.29 -7.21
C LEU A 52 12.69 -4.34 -6.43
N ASP A 53 12.62 -3.73 -5.25
CA ASP A 53 11.41 -3.69 -4.44
C ASP A 53 10.46 -2.60 -4.95
N ILE A 54 9.40 -3.02 -5.61
CA ILE A 54 8.36 -2.14 -6.18
C ILE A 54 7.26 -1.78 -5.17
N THR A 55 7.30 -2.28 -3.93
CA THR A 55 6.22 -2.10 -2.93
C THR A 55 5.90 -0.61 -2.73
N GLY A 56 6.92 0.25 -2.68
CA GLY A 56 6.73 1.68 -2.54
C GLY A 56 6.03 2.33 -3.75
N ALA A 57 6.28 1.85 -4.96
CA ALA A 57 5.61 2.33 -6.17
C ALA A 57 4.14 1.90 -6.20
N VAL A 58 3.85 0.64 -5.84
CA VAL A 58 2.48 0.10 -5.74
C VAL A 58 1.65 0.91 -4.74
N ILE A 59 2.18 1.16 -3.53
CA ILE A 59 1.48 1.93 -2.49
C ILE A 59 1.18 3.36 -2.96
N ARG A 60 2.13 4.02 -3.65
CA ARG A 60 1.91 5.38 -4.18
C ARG A 60 0.77 5.39 -5.19
N ARG A 61 0.80 4.48 -6.17
CA ARG A 61 -0.22 4.39 -7.22
C ARG A 61 -1.60 4.04 -6.66
N LEU A 62 -1.67 3.19 -5.62
CA LEU A 62 -2.92 2.88 -4.91
C LEU A 62 -3.48 4.09 -4.18
N ASN A 63 -2.64 4.86 -3.49
CA ASN A 63 -3.09 6.07 -2.78
C ASN A 63 -3.55 7.16 -3.75
N GLU A 64 -2.94 7.24 -4.94
CA GLU A 64 -3.34 8.16 -6.00
C GLU A 64 -4.67 7.75 -6.64
N SER A 65 -4.88 6.45 -6.90
CA SER A 65 -6.10 5.93 -7.54
C SER A 65 -7.34 6.07 -6.64
N LYS A 66 -7.18 5.98 -5.32
CA LYS A 66 -8.29 6.13 -4.36
C LYS A 66 -8.67 7.57 -4.06
N GLY A 67 -7.94 8.55 -4.62
CA GLY A 67 -8.05 9.94 -4.24
C GLY A 67 -7.54 10.13 -2.81
N LYS A 68 -6.61 11.08 -2.62
CA LYS A 68 -6.00 11.36 -1.32
C LYS A 68 -7.03 11.29 -0.18
N PRO A 69 -6.85 10.46 0.86
CA PRO A 69 -7.37 10.84 2.17
C PRO A 69 -6.80 12.23 2.43
N LYS A 70 -7.66 13.20 2.78
CA LYS A 70 -7.26 14.52 3.27
C LYS A 70 -5.98 14.39 4.10
N GLU A 71 -4.98 15.19 3.75
CA GLU A 71 -3.70 15.37 4.45
C GLU A 71 -3.73 14.81 5.89
N ALA A 72 -2.86 13.84 6.18
CA ALA A 72 -2.43 13.62 7.55
C ALA A 72 -2.04 14.99 8.14
N PRO A 73 -2.46 15.34 9.38
CA PRO A 73 -2.08 16.61 9.97
C PRO A 73 -0.56 16.67 9.98
N LYS A 74 -0.02 17.68 9.28
CA LYS A 74 1.39 18.07 9.39
C LYS A 74 1.65 18.41 10.85
N VAL A 75 2.10 17.44 11.64
CA VAL A 75 2.81 17.74 12.88
C VAL A 75 4.11 18.39 12.43
N LYS A 76 4.11 19.73 12.35
CA LYS A 76 5.31 20.53 12.18
C LYS A 76 6.34 20.03 13.20
N PRO A 77 7.55 19.65 12.80
CA PRO A 77 8.64 19.45 13.75
C PRO A 77 8.76 20.75 14.57
N LYS A 78 8.58 20.64 15.89
CA LYS A 78 8.87 21.73 16.83
C LYS A 78 10.29 22.21 16.53
N GLU A 79 10.43 23.48 16.17
CA GLU A 79 11.72 24.16 16.08
C GLU A 79 12.52 23.86 17.35
N LYS A 80 13.72 23.31 17.16
CA LYS A 80 14.73 23.27 18.21
C LYS A 80 15.09 24.73 18.54
N PRO A 81 15.00 25.19 19.81
CA PRO A 81 15.60 26.47 20.15
C PRO A 81 17.11 26.37 19.90
N LYS A 82 17.61 27.18 18.97
CA LYS A 82 19.05 27.41 18.83
C LYS A 82 19.42 28.46 19.87
N ASP A 83 20.21 28.05 20.86
CA ASP A 83 21.07 28.95 21.61
C ASP A 83 21.90 29.81 20.65
N LYS A 84 21.95 31.12 20.93
CA LYS A 84 23.14 32.00 20.87
C LYS A 84 22.74 33.48 20.89
N LYS A 85 22.98 34.15 22.02
CA LYS A 85 23.96 35.26 22.11
C LYS A 85 24.29 35.55 23.56
#